data_AF-A0A177WMF7-F1
#
_entry.id   AF-A0A177WMF7-F1
#
_cell.length_a   1.000
_cell.length_b   1.000
_cell.length_c   1.000
_cell.angle_alpha   90.00
_cell.angle_beta   90.00
_cell.angle_gamma   90.00
#
_symmetry.space_group_name_H-M   'P 1'
#
loop_
_entity.id
_entity.type
_entity.pdbx_description
1 polymer ?
#
loop_
_entity_poly.entity_id
_entity_poly.type
_entity_poly.pdbx_seq_one_letter_code
_entity_poly.pdbx_strand_id
1 'polypeptide(L)'
;MARLPYMLICAIVLLQGVMAQSSNGLADPQQASTALNQLCTAPATKNLLSCSIRAACKSSLTSSSDPSCSDAVLLTTACKTDAAVASASGACSLVSASCPAGSESSISQCTPVKGLLPTLTLQQNIFNICTAMKMEGCGACPTPIDNSTVASCDVMGTYAQLCTVMPDMSNCKSMSAMCGQSPLPLALAAYCPNVASSQPGSPSTSAFDTTIPEMKMYLHTGITDYVLFKSFVPRTLNQYVGAVVVSIALSIVFFIISAFRKSRLIVHAAYRQTIAKSTFKFWDTKTELYQLENAILRTLEVFVGYMMMLIVMTFNVGLIIAVLAGVLIGSYVFDRSTATAENSNVCCV
;
A
#
# COMPACT_ATOMS: atom_id res chain seq x y z
N MET A 1 54.82 -56.55 16.88
CA MET A 1 54.14 -56.04 15.67
C MET A 1 52.65 -55.92 16.00
N ALA A 2 51.87 -54.88 15.75
CA ALA A 2 52.10 -53.52 15.25
C ALA A 2 50.69 -52.90 15.10
N ARG A 3 50.04 -52.42 16.17
CA ARG A 3 48.76 -51.65 16.07
C ARG A 3 48.53 -50.84 17.35
N LEU A 4 49.33 -49.81 17.59
CA LEU A 4 49.06 -48.87 18.70
C LEU A 4 49.51 -47.39 18.50
N PRO A 5 49.61 -46.80 17.27
CA PRO A 5 49.83 -45.35 17.18
C PRO A 5 48.67 -44.50 16.62
N TYR A 6 47.56 -45.08 16.13
CA TYR A 6 46.55 -44.27 15.41
C TYR A 6 45.47 -43.60 16.28
N MET A 7 45.19 -44.09 17.50
CA MET A 7 44.16 -43.46 18.34
C MET A 7 44.66 -42.25 19.15
N LEU A 8 45.97 -42.14 19.42
CA LEU A 8 46.49 -41.01 20.19
C LEU A 8 46.62 -39.73 19.34
N ILE A 9 46.83 -39.86 18.02
CA ILE A 9 46.94 -38.71 17.11
C ILE A 9 45.55 -38.09 16.85
N CYS A 10 44.49 -38.90 16.85
CA CYS A 10 43.12 -38.39 16.64
C CYS A 10 42.60 -37.57 17.85
N ALA A 11 43.05 -37.91 19.08
CA ALA A 11 42.68 -37.17 20.28
C ALA A 11 43.39 -35.79 20.38
N ILE A 12 44.59 -35.65 19.83
CA ILE A 12 45.34 -34.39 19.85
C ILE A 12 44.80 -33.41 18.79
N VAL A 13 44.33 -33.90 17.64
CA VAL A 13 43.71 -33.05 16.59
C VAL A 13 42.32 -32.56 17.02
N LEU A 14 41.58 -33.32 17.82
CA LEU A 14 40.27 -32.88 18.35
C LEU A 14 40.38 -31.92 19.54
N LEU A 15 41.49 -31.91 20.29
CA LEU A 15 41.70 -30.95 21.37
C LEU A 15 42.31 -29.61 20.92
N GLN A 16 42.92 -29.55 19.74
CA GLN A 16 43.46 -28.28 19.18
C GLN A 16 42.41 -27.49 18.37
N GLY A 17 41.20 -28.00 18.20
CA GLY A 17 40.10 -27.29 17.54
C GLY A 17 39.35 -26.29 18.44
N VAL A 18 39.64 -26.27 19.74
CA VAL A 18 38.95 -25.42 20.72
C VAL A 18 39.99 -24.68 21.55
N MET A 19 40.71 -23.73 20.95
CA MET A 19 41.31 -22.55 21.60
C MET A 19 42.08 -21.72 20.56
N ALA A 20 41.37 -20.89 19.80
CA ALA A 20 41.89 -19.66 19.19
C ALA A 20 40.74 -18.83 18.60
N GLN A 21 39.82 -18.33 19.43
CA GLN A 21 39.12 -17.08 19.06
C GLN A 21 39.90 -15.93 19.67
N SER A 22 40.90 -15.50 18.88
CA SER A 22 41.59 -14.24 19.03
C SER A 22 40.56 -13.09 19.01
N SER A 23 40.42 -12.43 20.16
CA SER A 23 40.21 -11.00 20.44
C SER A 23 39.89 -9.98 19.33
N ASN A 24 39.12 -10.31 18.30
CA ASN A 24 38.63 -9.35 17.29
C ASN A 24 37.09 -9.32 17.27
N GLY A 25 36.49 -9.00 18.42
CA GLY A 25 35.07 -9.23 18.74
C GLY A 25 34.01 -8.51 17.90
N LEU A 26 34.39 -7.62 16.98
CA LEU A 26 33.49 -7.00 15.98
C LEU A 26 34.20 -6.65 14.66
N ALA A 27 35.54 -6.66 14.66
CA ALA A 27 36.37 -6.31 13.49
C ALA A 27 36.38 -7.42 12.43
N ASP A 28 36.07 -8.67 12.81
CA ASP A 28 35.91 -9.77 11.85
C ASP A 28 34.48 -9.77 11.26
N PRO A 29 34.32 -9.50 9.94
CA PRO A 29 33.02 -9.48 9.29
C PRO A 29 32.27 -10.83 9.38
N GLN A 30 32.99 -11.96 9.49
CA GLN A 30 32.38 -13.29 9.59
C GLN A 30 31.63 -13.47 10.92
N GLN A 31 32.23 -13.02 12.03
CA GLN A 31 31.62 -13.14 13.36
C GLN A 31 30.38 -12.24 13.49
N ALA A 32 30.47 -11.00 13.02
CA ALA A 32 29.35 -10.06 12.99
C ALA A 32 28.17 -10.62 12.15
N SER A 33 28.45 -11.18 10.97
CA SER A 33 27.41 -11.75 10.11
C SER A 33 26.73 -12.98 10.73
N THR A 34 27.48 -13.80 11.46
CA THR A 34 26.97 -15.00 12.16
C THR A 34 26.07 -14.63 13.32
N ALA A 35 26.52 -13.69 14.17
CA ALA A 35 25.74 -13.19 15.29
C ALA A 35 24.45 -12.50 14.80
N LEU A 36 24.52 -11.71 13.73
CA LEU A 36 23.35 -11.08 13.13
C LEU A 36 22.40 -12.10 12.48
N ASN A 37 22.92 -13.17 11.88
CA ASN A 37 22.09 -14.28 11.39
C ASN A 37 21.36 -14.99 12.54
N GLN A 38 22.03 -15.25 13.66
CA GLN A 38 21.39 -15.85 14.85
C GLN A 38 20.28 -14.94 15.39
N LEU A 39 20.52 -13.63 15.47
CA LEU A 39 19.51 -12.65 15.86
C LEU A 39 18.30 -12.64 14.90
N CYS A 40 18.53 -12.64 13.58
CA CYS A 40 17.44 -12.56 12.61
C CYS A 40 16.71 -13.87 12.34
N THR A 41 17.25 -15.02 12.77
CA THR A 41 16.60 -16.33 12.59
C THR A 41 15.78 -16.76 13.80
N ALA A 42 16.07 -16.24 14.99
CA ALA A 42 15.31 -16.56 16.19
C ALA A 42 13.87 -16.00 16.11
N PRO A 43 12.84 -16.80 16.50
CA PRO A 43 11.43 -16.43 16.28
C PRO A 43 11.00 -15.18 17.06
N ALA A 44 11.62 -14.90 18.20
CA ALA A 44 11.33 -13.71 19.02
C ALA A 44 11.94 -12.41 18.45
N THR A 45 12.95 -12.51 17.59
CA THR A 45 13.77 -11.37 17.13
C THR A 45 13.80 -11.23 15.60
N LYS A 46 13.15 -12.15 14.87
CA LYS A 46 13.12 -12.21 13.40
C LYS A 46 12.67 -10.91 12.75
N ASN A 47 11.74 -10.20 13.37
CA ASN A 47 11.13 -8.98 12.82
C ASN A 47 11.65 -7.70 13.49
N LEU A 48 12.84 -7.76 14.11
CA LEU A 48 13.50 -6.56 14.56
C LEU A 48 13.81 -5.64 13.38
N LEU A 49 13.79 -4.34 13.66
CA LEU A 49 14.08 -3.28 12.72
C LEU A 49 15.37 -3.54 11.92
N SER A 50 16.44 -3.94 12.63
CA SER A 50 17.76 -4.19 12.03
C SER A 50 17.76 -5.37 11.05
N CYS A 51 16.88 -6.36 11.23
CA CYS A 51 16.75 -7.51 10.33
C CYS A 51 16.01 -7.14 9.03
N SER A 52 14.97 -6.30 9.13
CA SER A 52 14.29 -5.75 7.96
C SER A 52 15.23 -4.90 7.10
N ILE A 53 15.99 -4.01 7.74
CA ILE A 53 17.01 -3.17 7.08
C ILE A 53 18.07 -4.03 6.40
N ARG A 54 18.54 -5.11 7.06
CA ARG A 54 19.50 -6.03 6.45
C ARG A 54 18.95 -6.66 5.16
N ALA A 55 17.68 -7.05 5.15
CA ALA A 55 17.04 -7.60 3.95
C ALA A 55 16.95 -6.54 2.83
N ALA A 56 16.60 -5.29 3.16
CA ALA A 56 16.59 -4.18 2.21
C ALA A 56 18.00 -3.88 1.65
N CYS A 57 19.03 -3.84 2.50
CA CYS A 57 20.43 -3.67 2.11
C CYS A 57 20.90 -4.77 1.15
N LYS A 58 20.50 -6.03 1.36
CA LYS A 58 20.83 -7.15 0.44
C LYS A 58 20.10 -7.07 -0.90
N SER A 59 18.95 -6.41 -0.94
CA SER A 59 18.10 -6.31 -2.13
C SER A 59 18.53 -5.17 -3.07
N SER A 60 19.22 -4.16 -2.55
CA SER A 60 19.84 -3.10 -3.35
C SER A 60 21.22 -3.56 -3.86
N LEU A 61 21.26 -4.06 -5.10
CA LEU A 61 22.45 -4.60 -5.80
C LEU A 61 23.58 -3.58 -6.07
N THR A 62 23.46 -2.35 -5.58
CA THR A 62 24.45 -1.28 -5.75
C THR A 62 24.89 -0.79 -4.38
N SER A 63 26.21 -0.80 -4.16
CA SER A 63 26.93 -0.20 -3.02
C SER A 63 27.24 -1.13 -1.85
N SER A 64 28.16 -2.06 -2.09
CA SER A 64 28.98 -2.72 -1.06
C SER A 64 29.91 -1.77 -0.29
N SER A 65 29.75 -0.46 -0.42
CA SER A 65 30.65 0.57 0.14
C SER A 65 30.00 1.49 1.18
N ASP A 66 28.70 1.39 1.45
CA ASP A 66 28.07 2.22 2.49
C ASP A 66 28.24 1.61 3.89
N PRO A 67 28.85 2.33 4.85
CA PRO A 67 29.14 1.80 6.18
C PRO A 67 27.87 1.46 6.98
N SER A 68 26.73 2.08 6.65
CA SER A 68 25.44 1.89 7.31
C SER A 68 24.78 0.53 7.04
N CYS A 69 25.13 -0.15 5.96
CA CYS A 69 24.63 -1.49 5.63
C CYS A 69 25.57 -2.62 6.09
N SER A 70 26.64 -2.30 6.84
CA SER A 70 27.54 -3.33 7.37
C SER A 70 26.86 -4.14 8.49
N ASP A 71 27.05 -5.46 8.47
CA ASP A 71 26.46 -6.37 9.46
C ASP A 71 26.85 -5.99 10.91
N ALA A 72 28.06 -5.44 11.12
CA ALA A 72 28.52 -4.97 12.43
C ALA A 72 27.75 -3.74 12.95
N VAL A 73 27.47 -2.77 12.08
CA VAL A 73 26.69 -1.57 12.43
C VAL A 73 25.23 -1.94 12.69
N LEU A 74 24.66 -2.84 11.88
CA LEU A 74 23.29 -3.33 12.08
C LEU A 74 23.14 -4.11 13.40
N LEU A 75 24.11 -4.95 13.74
CA LEU A 75 24.13 -5.67 15.02
C LEU A 75 24.23 -4.71 16.21
N THR A 76 25.12 -3.72 16.13
CA THR A 76 25.27 -2.70 17.17
C THR A 76 23.99 -1.87 17.32
N THR A 77 23.37 -1.52 16.19
CA THR A 77 22.11 -0.76 16.17
C THR A 77 20.98 -1.56 16.81
N ALA A 78 20.86 -2.86 16.53
CA ALA A 78 19.89 -3.74 17.19
C ALA A 78 20.10 -3.80 18.70
N CYS A 79 21.35 -3.99 19.14
CA CYS A 79 21.66 -4.16 20.56
C CYS A 79 21.53 -2.88 21.39
N LYS A 80 21.77 -1.70 20.80
CA LYS A 80 21.60 -0.42 21.49
C LYS A 80 20.16 0.11 21.42
N THR A 81 19.51 0.02 20.27
CA THR A 81 18.16 0.60 20.05
C THR A 81 17.08 -0.32 20.59
N ASP A 82 17.26 -1.64 20.47
CA ASP A 82 16.31 -2.68 20.90
C ASP A 82 16.88 -3.54 22.03
N ALA A 83 17.65 -2.96 22.96
CA ALA A 83 18.36 -3.68 24.02
C ALA A 83 17.47 -4.67 24.80
N ALA A 84 16.23 -4.28 25.10
CA ALA A 84 15.26 -5.11 25.83
C ALA A 84 14.89 -6.41 25.10
N VAL A 85 14.85 -6.39 23.77
CA VAL A 85 14.46 -7.54 22.93
C VAL A 85 15.71 -8.29 22.43
N ALA A 86 16.74 -7.55 22.02
CA ALA A 86 17.94 -8.12 21.43
C ALA A 86 18.79 -8.90 22.45
N SER A 87 18.76 -8.51 23.73
CA SER A 87 19.47 -9.22 24.81
C SER A 87 19.01 -10.66 25.02
N ALA A 88 17.78 -11.01 24.62
CA ALA A 88 17.26 -12.38 24.71
C ALA A 88 17.99 -13.38 23.78
N SER A 89 18.68 -12.89 22.75
CA SER A 89 19.35 -13.73 21.74
C SER A 89 20.80 -14.09 22.08
N GLY A 90 21.38 -13.51 23.13
CA GLY A 90 22.81 -13.65 23.46
C GLY A 90 23.78 -12.94 22.50
N ALA A 91 23.33 -12.53 21.31
CA ALA A 91 24.15 -11.88 20.29
C ALA A 91 24.71 -10.52 20.73
N CYS A 92 24.05 -9.85 21.68
CA CYS A 92 24.49 -8.56 22.21
C CYS A 92 25.68 -8.63 23.18
N SER A 93 26.05 -9.82 23.65
CA SER A 93 27.25 -10.01 24.47
C SER A 93 28.53 -9.59 23.72
N LEU A 94 28.64 -9.97 22.44
CA LEU A 94 29.73 -9.58 21.53
C LEU A 94 29.84 -8.07 21.34
N VAL A 95 28.70 -7.39 21.18
CA VAL A 95 28.64 -5.93 21.05
C VAL A 95 29.04 -5.26 22.35
N SER A 96 28.53 -5.73 23.50
CA SER A 96 28.86 -5.15 24.81
C SER A 96 30.34 -5.31 25.17
N ALA A 97 30.98 -6.38 24.70
CA ALA A 97 32.42 -6.62 24.89
C ALA A 97 33.29 -5.74 23.97
N SER A 98 32.81 -5.43 22.76
CA SER A 98 33.60 -4.73 21.73
C SER A 98 33.35 -3.22 21.67
N CYS A 99 32.18 -2.76 22.11
CA CYS A 99 31.74 -1.37 22.08
C CYS A 99 31.27 -0.92 23.49
N PRO A 100 32.18 -0.60 24.42
CA PRO A 100 31.80 -0.05 25.72
C PRO A 100 31.10 1.31 25.56
N ALA A 101 30.26 1.68 26.54
CA ALA A 101 29.52 2.94 26.52
C ALA A 101 30.46 4.15 26.31
N GLY A 102 30.20 4.97 25.28
CA GLY A 102 31.03 6.12 24.92
C GLY A 102 32.03 5.90 23.77
N SER A 103 32.15 4.69 23.22
CA SER A 103 33.05 4.38 22.08
C SER A 103 32.53 4.79 20.69
N GLU A 104 31.38 5.48 20.62
CA GLU A 104 30.68 5.81 19.37
C GLU A 104 31.46 6.74 18.44
N SER A 105 32.40 7.51 19.01
CA SER A 105 33.23 8.49 18.30
C SER A 105 34.56 7.91 17.82
N SER A 106 35.02 6.79 18.39
CA SER A 106 36.34 6.23 18.13
C SER A 106 36.31 5.00 17.22
N ILE A 107 35.19 4.27 17.17
CA ILE A 107 35.03 3.07 16.35
C ILE A 107 33.80 3.25 15.46
N SER A 108 34.01 3.40 14.15
CA SER A 108 32.94 3.59 13.15
C SER A 108 31.90 2.47 13.10
N GLN A 109 32.28 1.26 13.55
CA GLN A 109 31.39 0.10 13.66
C GLN A 109 30.47 0.14 14.88
N CYS A 110 30.82 0.93 15.90
CA CYS A 110 30.06 1.07 17.15
C CYS A 110 29.03 2.21 17.11
N THR A 111 29.00 3.00 16.03
CA THR A 111 28.08 4.11 15.84
C THR A 111 26.74 3.57 15.34
N PRO A 112 25.65 3.64 16.14
CA PRO A 112 24.34 3.19 15.69
C PRO A 112 23.83 4.10 14.56
N VAL A 113 22.95 3.55 13.71
CA VAL A 113 22.28 4.36 12.69
C VAL A 113 21.44 5.43 13.40
N LYS A 114 21.70 6.70 13.08
CA LYS A 114 21.03 7.84 13.74
C LYS A 114 19.55 7.90 13.36
N GLY A 115 18.71 8.23 14.33
CA GLY A 115 17.29 8.50 14.12
C GLY A 115 16.37 7.28 14.21
N LEU A 116 16.89 6.05 14.33
CA LEU A 116 16.02 4.87 14.47
C LEU A 116 15.33 4.88 15.84
N LEU A 117 14.02 4.61 15.81
CA LEU A 117 13.23 4.37 17.02
C LEU A 117 13.32 2.89 17.42
N PRO A 118 13.12 2.58 18.72
CA PRO A 118 12.94 1.21 19.17
C PRO A 118 11.77 0.54 18.45
N THR A 119 11.94 -0.75 18.11
CA THR A 119 10.94 -1.59 17.43
C THR A 119 9.62 -1.63 18.19
N LEU A 120 9.67 -1.65 19.53
CA LEU A 120 8.48 -1.62 20.39
C LEU A 120 7.70 -0.30 20.27
N THR A 121 8.40 0.84 20.18
CA THR A 121 7.76 2.15 19.99
C THR A 121 7.14 2.25 18.61
N LEU A 122 7.82 1.74 17.58
CA LEU A 122 7.29 1.65 16.22
C LEU A 122 6.00 0.82 16.17
N GLN A 123 6.00 -0.35 16.81
CA GLN A 123 4.84 -1.21 16.91
C GLN A 123 3.66 -0.53 17.62
N GLN A 124 3.92 0.23 18.68
CA GLN A 124 2.89 1.04 19.35
C GLN A 124 2.35 2.15 18.43
N ASN A 125 3.21 2.81 17.67
CA ASN A 125 2.79 3.85 16.72
C ASN A 125 1.90 3.27 15.62
N ILE A 126 2.24 2.09 15.08
CA ILE A 126 1.39 1.36 14.13
C ILE A 126 0.02 1.07 14.75
N PHE A 127 -0.02 0.53 15.97
CA PHE A 127 -1.26 0.25 16.67
C PHE A 127 -2.12 1.50 16.88
N ASN A 128 -1.50 2.61 17.29
CA ASN A 128 -2.19 3.89 17.49
C ASN A 128 -2.78 4.43 16.17
N ILE A 129 -2.02 4.35 15.07
CA ILE A 129 -2.50 4.74 13.73
C ILE A 129 -3.70 3.88 13.33
N CYS A 130 -3.57 2.56 13.45
CA CYS A 130 -4.58 1.61 13.03
C CYS A 130 -5.84 1.62 13.90
N THR A 131 -5.73 2.02 15.16
CA THR A 131 -6.87 2.20 16.06
C THR A 131 -7.60 3.51 15.78
N ALA A 132 -6.87 4.58 15.45
CA ALA A 132 -7.46 5.86 15.08
C ALA A 132 -8.21 5.76 13.74
N MET A 133 -7.64 5.07 12.76
CA MET A 133 -8.22 4.92 11.43
C MET A 133 -7.86 3.55 10.83
N LYS A 134 -8.88 2.77 10.43
CA LYS A 134 -8.65 1.49 9.74
C LYS A 134 -8.20 1.74 8.30
N MET A 135 -6.89 1.65 8.07
CA MET A 135 -6.28 1.76 6.75
C MET A 135 -5.78 0.41 6.22
N GLU A 136 -5.53 0.36 4.91
CA GLU A 136 -4.83 -0.75 4.29
C GLU A 136 -3.38 -0.81 4.81
N GLY A 137 -2.91 -2.01 5.19
CA GLY A 137 -1.64 -2.20 5.90
C GLY A 137 -1.81 -2.52 7.39
N CYS A 138 -2.90 -2.08 8.02
CA CYS A 138 -3.18 -2.41 9.43
C CYS A 138 -3.46 -3.90 9.67
N GLY A 139 -3.86 -4.65 8.63
CA GLY A 139 -4.02 -6.10 8.71
C GLY A 139 -2.70 -6.88 8.63
N ALA A 140 -1.60 -6.23 8.22
CA ALA A 140 -0.29 -6.89 8.09
C ALA A 140 0.38 -7.10 9.45
N CYS A 141 0.09 -6.23 10.42
CA CYS A 141 0.57 -6.33 11.80
C CYS A 141 -0.60 -6.54 12.77
N PRO A 142 -0.80 -7.77 13.31
CA PRO A 142 -1.78 -7.98 14.36
C PRO A 142 -1.39 -7.22 15.62
N THR A 143 -2.40 -6.82 16.41
CA THR A 143 -2.22 -6.09 17.66
C THR A 143 -1.32 -6.90 18.61
N PRO A 144 -0.30 -6.28 19.24
CA PRO A 144 0.50 -6.97 20.26
C PRO A 144 -0.41 -7.58 21.33
N ILE A 145 -0.16 -8.85 21.67
CA ILE A 145 -0.79 -9.48 22.84
C ILE A 145 -0.16 -8.92 24.12
N ASP A 146 1.13 -8.56 24.07
CA ASP A 146 1.88 -7.95 25.16
C ASP A 146 2.88 -6.88 24.65
N ASN A 147 3.04 -5.78 25.41
CA ASN A 147 3.94 -4.65 25.12
C ASN A 147 5.44 -5.00 25.14
N SER A 148 5.79 -6.25 25.42
CA SER A 148 7.17 -6.74 25.56
C SER A 148 7.60 -7.66 24.41
N THR A 149 6.68 -8.03 23.51
CA THR A 149 6.94 -8.99 22.43
C THR A 149 6.86 -8.32 21.05
N VAL A 150 7.84 -8.63 20.19
CA VAL A 150 7.86 -8.13 18.81
C VAL A 150 6.77 -8.84 18.01
N ALA A 151 5.98 -8.07 17.27
CA ALA A 151 4.95 -8.62 16.39
C ALA A 151 5.55 -9.55 15.32
N SER A 152 4.74 -10.49 14.84
CA SER A 152 5.12 -11.44 13.78
C SER A 152 5.19 -10.81 12.37
N CYS A 153 5.08 -9.49 12.25
CA CYS A 153 5.05 -8.74 10.99
C CYS A 153 6.32 -7.91 10.75
N ASP A 154 6.52 -7.45 9.51
CA ASP A 154 7.53 -6.43 9.20
C ASP A 154 7.09 -5.05 9.72
N VAL A 155 7.53 -4.73 10.93
CA VAL A 155 7.19 -3.48 11.64
C VAL A 155 7.65 -2.26 10.84
N MET A 156 8.85 -2.31 10.24
CA MET A 156 9.40 -1.15 9.52
C MET A 156 8.68 -0.93 8.19
N GLY A 157 8.51 -2.00 7.40
CA GLY A 157 7.79 -1.92 6.13
C GLY A 157 6.36 -1.44 6.32
N THR A 158 5.65 -1.99 7.31
CA THR A 158 4.26 -1.60 7.61
C THR A 158 4.17 -0.15 8.11
N TYR A 159 5.07 0.27 9.00
CA TYR A 159 5.10 1.64 9.50
C TYR A 159 5.45 2.64 8.40
N ALA A 160 6.44 2.32 7.55
CA ALA A 160 6.78 3.13 6.38
C ALA A 160 5.57 3.30 5.46
N GLN A 161 4.90 2.19 5.12
CA GLN A 161 3.69 2.22 4.30
C GLN A 161 2.59 3.08 4.92
N LEU A 162 2.28 2.91 6.22
CA LEU A 162 1.26 3.71 6.90
C LEU A 162 1.59 5.21 6.88
N CYS A 163 2.85 5.56 7.15
CA CYS A 163 3.29 6.95 7.17
C CYS A 163 3.43 7.58 5.77
N THR A 164 3.56 6.78 4.71
CA THR A 164 3.49 7.32 3.33
C THR A 164 2.08 7.80 2.98
N VAL A 165 1.04 7.18 3.54
CA VAL A 165 -0.36 7.55 3.26
C VAL A 165 -0.75 8.83 4.00
N MET A 166 -0.25 9.02 5.22
CA MET A 166 -0.51 10.23 6.03
C MET A 166 0.76 10.73 6.72
N PRO A 167 1.57 11.57 6.06
CA PRO A 167 2.84 12.05 6.61
C PRO A 167 2.67 13.01 7.79
N ASP A 168 1.53 13.71 7.89
CA ASP A 168 1.31 14.76 8.90
C ASP A 168 0.77 14.24 10.24
N MET A 169 0.53 12.93 10.38
CA MET A 169 0.12 12.34 11.65
C MET A 169 1.23 12.49 12.70
N SER A 170 0.83 12.76 13.95
CA SER A 170 1.76 12.85 15.09
C SER A 170 2.64 11.61 15.25
N ASN A 171 2.07 10.43 15.00
CA ASN A 171 2.75 9.13 15.05
C ASN A 171 3.76 8.93 13.90
N CYS A 172 3.75 9.76 12.86
CA CYS A 172 4.62 9.67 11.68
C CYS A 172 5.73 10.74 11.65
N LYS A 173 5.74 11.68 12.61
CA LYS A 173 6.79 12.72 12.71
C LYS A 173 8.20 12.15 12.89
N SER A 174 8.33 11.01 13.57
CA SER A 174 9.61 10.31 13.70
C SER A 174 10.13 9.79 12.36
N MET A 175 9.23 9.28 11.51
CA MET A 175 9.59 8.80 10.17
C MET A 175 10.05 9.96 9.29
N SER A 176 9.33 11.08 9.31
CA SER A 176 9.72 12.26 8.53
C SER A 176 11.05 12.87 9.02
N ALA A 177 11.30 12.86 10.33
CA ALA A 177 12.59 13.28 10.90
C ALA A 177 13.75 12.35 10.49
N MET A 178 13.52 11.04 10.39
CA MET A 178 14.50 10.07 9.85
C MET A 178 14.78 10.33 8.38
N CYS A 179 13.73 10.49 7.57
CA CYS A 179 13.86 10.70 6.14
C CYS A 179 14.38 12.10 5.77
N GLY A 180 14.33 13.08 6.69
CA GLY A 180 14.85 14.43 6.50
C GLY A 180 16.35 14.60 6.76
N GLN A 181 17.07 13.54 7.17
CA GLN A 181 18.51 13.62 7.41
C GLN A 181 19.29 13.63 6.10
N SER A 182 20.20 14.59 5.95
CA SER A 182 21.19 14.65 4.86
C SER A 182 22.59 14.49 5.45
N PRO A 183 23.37 13.45 5.10
CA PRO A 183 23.08 12.38 4.11
C PRO A 183 22.17 11.27 4.67
N LEU A 184 21.22 10.79 3.85
CA LEU A 184 20.34 9.68 4.22
C LEU A 184 21.11 8.35 4.11
N PRO A 185 21.14 7.51 5.17
CA PRO A 185 21.71 6.17 5.07
C PRO A 185 20.97 5.36 3.99
N LEU A 186 21.70 4.70 3.08
CA LEU A 186 21.11 3.85 2.03
C LEU A 186 20.18 2.77 2.60
N ALA A 187 20.52 2.26 3.79
CA ALA A 187 19.72 1.38 4.62
C ALA A 187 18.27 1.87 4.86
N LEU A 188 18.07 3.19 4.97
CA LEU A 188 16.78 3.83 5.18
C LEU A 188 16.15 4.33 3.87
N ALA A 189 16.92 4.48 2.80
CA ALA A 189 16.42 4.97 1.52
C ALA A 189 15.31 4.09 0.94
N ALA A 190 15.35 2.78 1.17
CA ALA A 190 14.30 1.85 0.75
C ALA A 190 12.92 2.12 1.42
N TYR A 191 12.91 2.80 2.56
CA TYR A 191 11.72 3.07 3.38
C TYR A 191 11.25 4.52 3.31
N CYS A 192 12.02 5.41 2.67
CA CYS A 192 11.74 6.84 2.55
C CYS A 192 11.35 7.20 1.10
N PRO A 193 10.07 7.55 0.81
CA PRO A 193 9.63 7.84 -0.56
C PRO A 193 10.19 9.16 -1.13
N ASN A 194 10.50 10.15 -0.29
CA ASN A 194 10.81 11.52 -0.72
C ASN A 194 12.27 11.79 -1.09
N VAL A 195 13.17 10.80 -0.97
CA VAL A 195 14.61 10.99 -1.24
C VAL A 195 15.02 10.34 -2.57
N ALA A 196 14.27 9.33 -3.03
CA ALA A 196 14.45 8.72 -4.36
C ALA A 196 14.11 9.67 -5.53
N SER A 197 13.38 10.76 -5.28
CA SER A 197 13.00 11.76 -6.29
C SER A 197 14.02 12.90 -6.50
N SER A 198 15.14 12.89 -5.78
CA SER A 198 16.12 13.99 -5.81
C SER A 198 17.40 13.70 -6.63
N GLN A 199 17.55 12.51 -7.23
CA GLN A 199 18.61 12.24 -8.20
C GLN A 199 18.07 12.09 -9.63
N PRO A 200 18.61 12.84 -10.61
CA PRO A 200 18.29 12.61 -12.02
C PRO A 200 19.01 11.35 -12.50
N GLY A 201 18.26 10.29 -12.83
CA GLY A 201 18.76 9.22 -13.71
C GLY A 201 18.83 7.79 -13.18
N SER A 202 18.14 7.41 -12.09
CA SER A 202 18.08 5.98 -11.70
C SER A 202 16.66 5.41 -11.76
N PRO A 203 16.49 4.16 -12.26
CA PRO A 203 15.21 3.49 -12.31
C PRO A 203 14.74 3.20 -10.89
N SER A 204 13.52 3.65 -10.59
CA SER A 204 12.80 3.36 -9.36
C SER A 204 12.48 1.86 -9.26
N THR A 205 13.38 1.08 -8.68
CA THR A 205 13.07 -0.27 -8.19
C THR A 205 12.88 -0.24 -6.69
N SER A 206 11.84 0.45 -6.23
CA SER A 206 11.21 0.18 -4.94
C SER A 206 10.18 -0.92 -5.16
N ALA A 207 10.45 -2.11 -4.59
CA ALA A 207 9.69 -3.35 -4.76
C ALA A 207 8.29 -3.36 -4.08
N PHE A 208 7.62 -2.21 -4.01
CA PHE A 208 6.21 -2.14 -3.64
C PHE A 208 5.58 -0.88 -4.26
N ASP A 209 5.21 -0.98 -5.53
CA ASP A 209 4.58 0.07 -6.34
C ASP A 209 3.09 0.25 -5.97
N THR A 210 2.84 0.69 -4.74
CA THR A 210 1.52 1.11 -4.23
C THR A 210 1.60 2.51 -3.63
N THR A 211 1.92 3.50 -4.47
CA THR A 211 1.54 4.88 -4.17
C THR A 211 0.01 4.94 -4.14
N ILE A 212 -0.58 4.82 -2.95
CA ILE A 212 -2.00 4.99 -2.71
C ILE A 212 -2.30 6.47 -2.99
N PRO A 213 -3.10 6.82 -4.01
CA PRO A 213 -3.37 8.20 -4.30
C PRO A 213 -4.17 8.84 -3.17
N GLU A 214 -3.71 10.02 -2.77
CA GLU A 214 -4.24 10.82 -1.68
C GLU A 214 -5.61 11.38 -2.06
N MET A 215 -6.68 10.97 -1.37
CA MET A 215 -8.02 11.51 -1.60
C MET A 215 -8.11 12.93 -1.06
N LYS A 216 -8.05 13.92 -1.96
CA LYS A 216 -8.15 15.35 -1.63
C LYS A 216 -9.62 15.80 -1.71
N MET A 217 -10.14 16.39 -0.63
CA MET A 217 -11.51 16.93 -0.58
C MET A 217 -11.63 18.34 -1.19
N TYR A 218 -10.86 18.62 -2.25
CA TYR A 218 -10.91 19.87 -3.01
C TYR A 218 -10.62 19.60 -4.48
N LEU A 219 -11.06 20.53 -5.35
CA LEU A 219 -10.84 20.42 -6.78
C LEU A 219 -9.35 20.39 -7.10
N HIS A 220 -8.91 19.33 -7.77
CA HIS A 220 -7.51 19.14 -8.12
C HIS A 220 -7.36 18.60 -9.54
N THR A 221 -6.17 18.78 -10.10
CA THR A 221 -5.78 18.36 -11.45
C THR A 221 -4.81 17.18 -11.38
N GLY A 222 -5.14 16.19 -10.54
CA GLY A 222 -4.37 14.97 -10.39
C GLY A 222 -4.51 14.06 -11.61
N ILE A 223 -3.47 13.27 -11.89
CA ILE A 223 -3.52 12.22 -12.91
C ILE A 223 -3.73 10.83 -12.30
N THR A 224 -3.51 10.67 -10.99
CA THR A 224 -3.60 9.40 -10.27
C THR A 224 -4.77 9.44 -9.28
N ASP A 225 -5.99 9.18 -9.73
CA ASP A 225 -7.17 9.14 -8.85
C ASP A 225 -7.99 7.87 -9.11
N TYR A 226 -8.70 7.40 -8.08
CA TYR A 226 -9.62 6.26 -8.21
C TYR A 226 -10.89 6.68 -8.94
N VAL A 227 -11.14 6.09 -10.11
CA VAL A 227 -12.30 6.52 -10.95
C VAL A 227 -13.58 5.77 -10.57
N LEU A 228 -13.51 4.48 -10.21
CA LEU A 228 -14.68 3.66 -9.87
C LEU A 228 -14.34 2.44 -9.00
N PHE A 229 -13.20 1.81 -9.29
CA PHE A 229 -12.71 0.62 -8.58
C PHE A 229 -11.25 0.83 -8.18
N LYS A 230 -10.83 0.17 -7.10
CA LYS A 230 -9.43 0.20 -6.64
C LYS A 230 -8.43 -0.23 -7.72
N SER A 231 -8.83 -1.15 -8.60
CA SER A 231 -7.97 -1.65 -9.69
C SER A 231 -7.88 -0.67 -10.87
N PHE A 232 -8.76 0.32 -10.95
CA PHE A 232 -8.82 1.26 -12.06
C PHE A 232 -8.24 2.62 -11.63
N VAL A 233 -6.92 2.67 -11.61
CA VAL A 233 -6.13 3.88 -11.28
C VAL A 233 -5.23 4.21 -12.47
N PRO A 234 -5.45 5.36 -13.14
CA PRO A 234 -4.53 5.83 -14.15
C PRO A 234 -3.21 6.25 -13.51
N ARG A 235 -2.11 5.66 -13.95
CA ARG A 235 -0.73 6.05 -13.56
C ARG A 235 0.02 6.75 -14.68
N THR A 236 -0.51 6.65 -15.90
CA THR A 236 0.05 7.25 -17.10
C THR A 236 -0.97 8.17 -17.76
N LEU A 237 -0.49 9.12 -18.56
CA LEU A 237 -1.36 10.03 -19.31
C LEU A 237 -2.35 9.28 -20.20
N ASN A 238 -1.92 8.18 -20.83
CA ASN A 238 -2.77 7.36 -21.70
C ASN A 238 -3.90 6.68 -20.93
N GLN A 239 -3.62 6.18 -19.73
CA GLN A 239 -4.65 5.61 -18.86
C GLN A 239 -5.63 6.68 -18.37
N TYR A 240 -5.14 7.90 -18.11
CA TYR A 240 -5.98 9.02 -17.70
C TYR A 240 -6.95 9.44 -18.82
N VAL A 241 -6.45 9.53 -20.07
CA VAL A 241 -7.32 9.76 -21.24
C VAL A 241 -8.35 8.65 -21.38
N GLY A 242 -7.97 7.39 -21.14
CA GLY A 242 -8.91 6.26 -21.09
C GLY A 242 -10.00 6.45 -20.05
N ALA A 243 -9.67 6.90 -18.84
CA ALA A 243 -10.64 7.18 -17.79
C ALA A 243 -11.62 8.30 -18.17
N VAL A 244 -11.14 9.35 -18.83
CA VAL A 244 -11.96 10.46 -19.36
C VAL A 244 -12.94 9.96 -20.44
N VAL A 245 -12.49 9.10 -21.34
CA VAL A 245 -13.36 8.51 -22.38
C VAL A 245 -14.43 7.62 -21.75
N VAL A 246 -14.05 6.80 -20.77
CA VAL A 246 -14.99 5.92 -20.06
C VAL A 246 -16.04 6.72 -19.28
N SER A 247 -15.67 7.83 -18.64
CA SER A 247 -16.65 8.67 -17.92
C SER A 247 -17.64 9.37 -18.85
N ILE A 248 -17.19 9.83 -20.03
CA ILE A 248 -18.08 10.33 -21.09
C ILE A 248 -19.04 9.21 -21.55
N ALA A 249 -18.50 8.03 -21.86
CA ALA A 249 -19.30 6.90 -22.34
C ALA A 249 -20.37 6.48 -21.30
N LEU A 250 -20.00 6.41 -20.02
CA LEU A 250 -20.92 6.08 -18.93
C LEU A 250 -22.07 7.09 -18.82
N SER A 251 -21.76 8.38 -19.03
CA SER A 251 -22.76 9.45 -19.06
C SER A 251 -23.74 9.28 -20.23
N ILE A 252 -23.24 8.94 -21.41
CA ILE A 252 -24.08 8.69 -22.59
C ILE A 252 -24.97 7.45 -22.37
N VAL A 253 -24.43 6.39 -21.78
CA VAL A 253 -25.19 5.17 -21.44
C VAL A 253 -26.34 5.47 -20.49
N PHE A 254 -26.13 6.34 -19.48
CA PHE A 254 -27.21 6.79 -18.60
C PHE A 254 -28.38 7.39 -19.41
N PHE A 255 -28.09 8.29 -20.35
CA PHE A 255 -29.13 8.87 -21.21
C PHE A 255 -29.79 7.87 -22.16
N ILE A 256 -29.03 6.89 -22.69
CA ILE A 256 -29.60 5.80 -23.51
C ILE A 256 -30.64 5.01 -22.71
N ILE A 257 -30.32 4.61 -21.48
CA ILE A 257 -31.23 3.85 -20.61
C ILE A 257 -32.45 4.70 -20.26
N SER A 258 -32.25 5.97 -19.90
CA SER A 258 -33.34 6.90 -19.61
C SER A 258 -34.26 7.13 -20.81
N ALA A 259 -33.73 7.28 -22.02
CA ALA A 259 -34.49 7.46 -23.25
C ALA A 259 -35.27 6.19 -23.62
N PHE A 260 -34.65 5.01 -23.48
CA PHE A 260 -35.31 3.73 -23.71
C PHE A 260 -36.47 3.52 -22.74
N ARG A 261 -36.27 3.81 -21.45
CA ARG A 261 -37.33 3.75 -20.43
C ARG A 261 -38.50 4.67 -20.76
N LYS A 262 -38.22 5.95 -21.10
CA LYS A 262 -39.27 6.92 -21.51
C LYS A 262 -40.07 6.40 -22.71
N SER A 263 -39.40 5.90 -23.74
CA SER A 263 -40.04 5.37 -24.95
C SER A 263 -40.98 4.20 -24.63
N ARG A 264 -40.52 3.25 -23.81
CA ARG A 264 -41.33 2.08 -23.39
C ARG A 264 -42.52 2.48 -22.53
N LEU A 265 -42.36 3.48 -21.66
CA LEU A 265 -43.46 4.02 -20.85
C LEU A 265 -44.56 4.65 -21.72
N ILE A 266 -44.19 5.40 -22.76
CA ILE A 266 -45.15 6.00 -23.71
C ILE A 266 -45.93 4.92 -24.47
N VAL A 267 -45.23 3.92 -25.01
CA VAL A 267 -45.87 2.80 -25.73
C VAL A 267 -46.82 2.03 -24.81
N HIS A 268 -46.42 1.77 -23.56
CA HIS A 268 -47.27 1.08 -22.60
C HIS A 268 -48.48 1.92 -22.19
N ALA A 269 -48.34 3.24 -22.05
CA ALA A 269 -49.46 4.15 -21.78
C ALA A 269 -50.48 4.14 -22.93
N ALA A 270 -50.03 4.15 -24.19
CA ALA A 270 -50.89 4.04 -25.37
C ALA A 270 -51.60 2.67 -25.46
N TYR A 271 -50.88 1.58 -25.16
CA TYR A 271 -51.46 0.23 -25.09
C TYR A 271 -52.55 0.15 -24.00
N ARG A 272 -52.30 0.72 -22.82
CA ARG A 272 -53.25 0.73 -21.70
C ARG A 272 -54.54 1.48 -22.03
N GLN A 273 -54.47 2.59 -22.76
CA GLN A 273 -55.67 3.33 -23.20
C GLN A 273 -56.56 2.50 -24.14
N THR A 274 -55.95 1.65 -24.98
CA THR A 274 -56.69 0.80 -25.92
C THR A 274 -57.46 -0.32 -25.20
N ILE A 275 -56.86 -0.93 -24.17
CA ILE A 275 -57.49 -2.02 -23.40
C ILE A 275 -58.56 -1.53 -22.43
N ALA A 276 -58.42 -0.33 -21.85
CA ALA A 276 -59.37 0.25 -20.90
C ALA A 276 -60.80 0.44 -21.48
N LYS A 277 -60.94 0.46 -22.81
CA LYS A 277 -62.25 0.51 -23.49
C LYS A 277 -62.95 -0.85 -23.58
N SER A 278 -62.27 -1.96 -23.27
CA SER A 278 -62.85 -3.30 -23.27
C SER A 278 -63.28 -3.72 -21.85
N THR A 279 -64.52 -4.16 -21.69
CA THR A 279 -65.15 -4.49 -20.39
C THR A 279 -64.66 -5.82 -19.79
N PHE A 280 -63.77 -6.55 -20.47
CA PHE A 280 -63.37 -7.91 -20.05
C PHE A 280 -62.09 -7.88 -19.21
N LYS A 281 -62.27 -7.99 -17.89
CA LYS A 281 -61.22 -7.95 -16.87
C LYS A 281 -60.54 -9.32 -16.72
N PHE A 282 -59.84 -9.77 -17.76
CA PHE A 282 -59.00 -10.96 -17.68
C PHE A 282 -57.57 -10.58 -17.29
N TRP A 283 -56.98 -11.28 -16.33
CA TRP A 283 -55.65 -11.03 -15.77
C TRP A 283 -54.58 -11.13 -16.88
N ASP A 284 -54.09 -9.98 -17.36
CA ASP A 284 -53.18 -9.92 -18.50
C ASP A 284 -51.72 -10.05 -18.03
N THR A 285 -51.18 -11.27 -18.08
CA THR A 285 -49.77 -11.61 -17.75
C THR A 285 -48.76 -10.73 -18.49
N LYS A 286 -49.12 -10.18 -19.66
CA LYS A 286 -48.25 -9.28 -20.42
C LYS A 286 -48.02 -7.95 -19.71
N THR A 287 -49.03 -7.44 -19.00
CA THR A 287 -48.94 -6.17 -18.25
C THR A 287 -47.98 -6.30 -17.06
N GLU A 288 -47.96 -7.45 -16.40
CA GLU A 288 -47.03 -7.75 -15.29
C GLU A 288 -45.58 -7.88 -15.79
N LEU A 289 -45.35 -8.50 -16.96
CA LEU A 289 -44.03 -8.58 -17.59
C LEU A 289 -43.47 -7.19 -17.96
N TYR A 290 -44.30 -6.28 -18.48
CA TYR A 290 -43.89 -4.90 -18.76
C TYR A 290 -43.52 -4.12 -17.50
N GLN A 291 -44.25 -4.34 -16.40
CA GLN A 291 -43.94 -3.72 -15.11
C GLN A 291 -42.59 -4.19 -14.58
N LEU A 292 -42.28 -5.50 -14.67
CA LEU A 292 -40.98 -6.05 -14.29
C LEU A 292 -39.83 -5.47 -15.12
N GLU A 293 -39.99 -5.42 -16.44
CA GLU A 293 -38.95 -4.86 -17.33
C GLU A 293 -38.68 -3.38 -17.04
N ASN A 294 -39.72 -2.58 -16.83
CA ASN A 294 -39.57 -1.18 -16.47
C ASN A 294 -38.89 -1.00 -15.09
N ALA A 295 -39.20 -1.88 -14.14
CA ALA A 295 -38.53 -1.89 -12.83
C ALA A 295 -37.03 -2.20 -12.95
N ILE A 296 -36.65 -3.15 -13.82
CA ILE A 296 -35.25 -3.49 -14.08
C ILE A 296 -34.53 -2.30 -14.74
N LEU A 297 -35.11 -1.70 -15.78
CA LEU A 297 -34.54 -0.52 -16.44
C LEU A 297 -34.36 0.66 -15.48
N ARG A 298 -35.34 0.89 -14.60
CA ARG A 298 -35.26 1.91 -13.55
C ARG A 298 -34.13 1.62 -12.55
N THR A 299 -33.93 0.36 -12.19
CA THR A 299 -32.86 -0.04 -11.27
C THR A 299 -31.49 0.17 -11.90
N LEU A 300 -31.32 -0.20 -13.18
CA LEU A 300 -30.09 0.04 -13.94
C LEU A 300 -29.81 1.54 -14.13
N GLU A 301 -30.83 2.35 -14.42
CA GLU A 301 -30.71 3.82 -14.52
C GLU A 301 -30.14 4.41 -13.23
N VAL A 302 -30.70 4.05 -12.08
CA VAL A 302 -30.24 4.53 -10.77
C VAL A 302 -28.82 4.03 -10.46
N PHE A 303 -28.51 2.77 -10.78
CA PHE A 303 -27.17 2.20 -10.59
C PHE A 303 -26.10 2.98 -11.37
N VAL A 304 -26.33 3.26 -12.65
CA VAL A 304 -25.40 4.05 -13.48
C VAL A 304 -25.31 5.49 -12.96
N GLY A 305 -26.43 6.07 -12.49
CA GLY A 305 -26.44 7.40 -11.87
C GLY A 305 -25.54 7.47 -10.63
N TYR A 306 -25.55 6.45 -9.77
CA TYR A 306 -24.63 6.37 -8.64
C TYR A 306 -23.16 6.24 -9.07
N MET A 307 -22.88 5.48 -10.13
CA MET A 307 -21.52 5.38 -10.66
C MET A 307 -21.01 6.74 -11.16
N MET A 308 -21.83 7.52 -11.85
CA MET A 308 -21.48 8.90 -12.25
C MET A 308 -21.28 9.82 -11.05
N MET A 309 -22.13 9.70 -10.02
CA MET A 309 -21.98 10.46 -8.79
C MET A 309 -20.66 10.16 -8.07
N LEU A 310 -20.25 8.88 -8.01
CA LEU A 310 -18.96 8.48 -7.45
C LEU A 310 -17.79 9.13 -8.21
N ILE A 311 -17.86 9.21 -9.54
CA ILE A 311 -16.85 9.90 -10.36
C ILE A 311 -16.77 11.38 -9.99
N VAL A 312 -17.90 12.08 -9.85
CA VAL A 312 -17.90 13.51 -9.50
C VAL A 312 -17.37 13.76 -8.10
N MET A 313 -17.62 12.84 -7.16
CA MET A 313 -17.10 12.88 -5.80
C MET A 313 -15.58 12.69 -5.71
N THR A 314 -14.88 12.33 -6.79
CA THR A 314 -13.42 12.29 -6.82
C THR A 314 -12.78 13.69 -6.80
N PHE A 315 -13.55 14.76 -7.01
CA PHE A 315 -13.06 16.14 -7.11
C PHE A 315 -11.95 16.37 -8.17
N ASN A 316 -11.80 15.45 -9.14
CA ASN A 316 -10.88 15.64 -10.26
C ASN A 316 -11.54 16.50 -11.34
N VAL A 317 -10.93 17.66 -11.64
CA VAL A 317 -11.50 18.63 -12.58
C VAL A 317 -11.70 18.04 -13.97
N GLY A 318 -10.76 17.23 -14.47
CA GLY A 318 -10.87 16.65 -15.81
C GLY A 318 -11.96 15.59 -15.91
N LEU A 319 -12.14 14.76 -14.87
CA LEU A 319 -13.24 13.78 -14.83
C LEU A 319 -14.61 14.46 -14.71
N ILE A 320 -14.72 15.55 -13.94
CA ILE A 320 -15.95 16.34 -13.84
C ILE A 320 -16.32 16.94 -15.20
N ILE A 321 -15.37 17.57 -15.90
CA ILE A 321 -15.60 18.13 -17.24
C ILE A 321 -16.01 17.04 -18.22
N ALA A 322 -15.41 15.85 -18.14
CA ALA A 322 -15.75 14.70 -18.96
C ALA A 322 -17.20 14.24 -18.74
N VAL A 323 -17.63 14.14 -17.48
CA VAL A 323 -19.03 13.82 -17.14
C VAL A 323 -19.99 14.89 -17.67
N LEU A 324 -19.67 16.18 -17.48
CA LEU A 324 -20.49 17.28 -17.99
C LEU A 324 -20.60 17.27 -19.52
N ALA A 325 -19.50 16.98 -20.23
CA ALA A 325 -19.49 16.85 -21.68
C ALA A 325 -20.36 15.67 -22.14
N GLY A 326 -20.26 14.51 -21.46
CA GLY A 326 -21.11 13.36 -21.75
C GLY A 326 -22.60 13.62 -21.49
N VAL A 327 -22.93 14.37 -20.42
CA VAL A 327 -24.30 14.81 -20.13
C VAL A 327 -24.84 15.75 -21.21
N LEU A 328 -24.03 16.72 -21.66
CA LEU A 328 -24.39 17.63 -22.75
C LEU A 328 -24.68 16.88 -24.05
N ILE A 329 -23.80 15.94 -24.41
CA ILE A 329 -23.95 15.13 -25.64
C ILE A 329 -25.19 14.23 -25.52
N GLY A 330 -25.37 13.58 -24.37
CA GLY A 330 -26.51 12.69 -24.11
C GLY A 330 -27.84 13.42 -24.20
N SER A 331 -28.00 14.55 -23.50
CA SER A 331 -29.26 15.31 -23.56
C SER A 331 -29.55 15.83 -24.97
N TYR A 332 -28.54 16.37 -25.66
CA TYR A 332 -28.71 16.89 -27.02
C TYR A 332 -29.20 15.83 -28.02
N VAL A 333 -28.61 14.62 -27.98
CA VAL A 333 -28.97 13.54 -28.91
C VAL A 333 -30.34 12.94 -28.58
N PHE A 334 -30.61 12.66 -27.30
CA PHE A 334 -31.79 11.90 -26.91
C PHE A 334 -33.04 12.76 -26.68
N ASP A 335 -32.93 14.02 -26.25
CA ASP A 335 -34.12 14.86 -26.05
C ASP A 335 -34.79 15.25 -27.39
N ARG A 336 -34.01 15.37 -28.48
CA ARG A 336 -34.56 15.60 -29.83
C ARG A 336 -35.41 14.43 -30.32
N SER A 337 -35.03 13.21 -29.97
CA SER A 337 -35.74 11.99 -30.40
C SER A 337 -37.13 11.88 -29.75
N THR A 338 -37.28 12.31 -28.50
CA THR A 338 -38.57 12.34 -27.80
C THR A 338 -39.49 13.46 -28.28
N ALA A 339 -38.95 14.65 -28.56
CA ALA A 339 -39.75 15.78 -29.07
C ALA A 339 -40.39 15.47 -30.44
N THR A 340 -39.70 14.71 -31.29
CA THR A 340 -40.22 14.32 -32.60
C THR A 340 -41.36 13.29 -32.46
N ALA A 341 -41.28 12.37 -31.48
CA ALA A 341 -42.30 11.35 -31.24
C ALA A 341 -43.58 11.91 -30.60
N GLU A 342 -43.47 12.96 -29.78
CA GLU A 342 -44.63 13.66 -29.20
C GLU A 342 -45.44 14.38 -30.28
N ASN A 343 -44.77 15.06 -31.22
CA ASN A 343 -45.45 15.82 -32.27
C ASN A 343 -46.25 14.93 -33.26
N SER A 344 -45.88 13.66 -33.43
CA SER A 344 -46.66 12.69 -34.21
C SER A 344 -47.94 12.21 -33.53
N ASN A 345 -48.05 12.28 -32.20
CA ASN A 345 -49.25 11.87 -31.46
C ASN A 345 -50.32 12.97 -31.36
N VAL A 346 -49.98 14.22 -31.69
CA VAL A 346 -50.92 15.36 -31.67
C VAL A 346 -51.76 15.45 -32.95
N CYS A 347 -51.41 14.71 -34.03
CA CYS A 347 -52.20 14.69 -35.27
C CYS A 347 -53.30 13.60 -35.32
N CYS A 348 -53.48 12.83 -34.24
CA CYS A 348 -54.54 11.81 -34.13
C CYS A 348 -55.36 12.01 -32.86
N VAL A 349 -55.94 13.20 -32.69
CA VAL A 349 -57.05 13.46 -31.75
C VAL A 349 -58.12 14.25 -32.49
#